data_AF-A0A3A9SIF9-F1
#
_entry.id   AF-A0A3A9SIF9-F1
#
_cell.length_a   1.000
_cell.length_b   1.000
_cell.length_c   1.000
_cell.angle_alpha   90.00
_cell.angle_beta   90.00
_cell.angle_gamma   90.00
#
_symmetry.space_group_name_H-M   'P 1'
#
loop_
_entity.id
_entity.type
_entity.pdbx_description
1 polymer ?
#
loop_
_entity_poly.entity_id
_entity_poly.type
_entity_poly.pdbx_seq_one_letter_code
_entity_poly.pdbx_strand_id
1 'polypeptide(L)'
;MSEEKKYTYVPDAKTTPGTPNTVFIDINKFSEKQNDITNAESRQILDQEAMQALADVNGTSCIQTLINNWHNVADTGDVFRDFGVNVVDQALTKEQKSFVDIDNVNAKAVEYTQVSDNNKNPNKPLSPFTPRLNIEATLLKAGYTEEEIESMGFLKAYFMASGVTINNLIKPSPFDDYGLYGPSQSLPVDHVFKLSPDCPINLDTLQGQDMLQKNPEYFDKYISIVGQEDYDAIKKLPQAKNMTKAQLFRELYMMKIHGCTYMTPVSIILQAYKDKPVEFEALFGFPLRDEYGDYNFILLQTYYYLEEGGMVHLNMPEGIKSYSDAKADYYVDHPEEFKQKYGSDFYYDKQNKVIDSVSIDKLQAEAEQLRKQGQYDFKFYDHGGNDFKDKNRFIHFIKKHNVLDVEFWDPDVDLSFEGLTSLLDDGYSVSISVSNGLFEDENGNKVIDYKGGHEVFVTDYTDDGRLIISSWGRKFYLDPKKHAGDGRCFENAMFVKAKTSHMVHGAKGRMRTDPGIDISI
;
A
#
# COMPACT_ATOMS: atom_id res chain seq x y z
N MET A 1 32.67 1.40 30.46
CA MET A 1 32.51 2.80 30.01
C MET A 1 33.47 2.99 28.85
N SER A 2 32.98 2.89 27.62
CA SER A 2 33.79 3.13 26.41
C SER A 2 33.84 4.62 26.13
N GLU A 3 35.04 5.19 25.99
CA GLU A 3 35.23 6.59 25.61
C GLU A 3 34.69 6.83 24.19
N GLU A 4 33.77 7.78 24.08
CA GLU A 4 33.13 8.17 22.83
C GLU A 4 34.12 9.00 21.99
N LYS A 5 34.52 8.49 20.82
CA LYS A 5 35.44 9.19 19.91
C LYS A 5 34.70 10.32 19.17
N LYS A 6 35.07 11.57 19.45
CA LYS A 6 34.62 12.75 18.69
C LYS A 6 35.47 12.93 17.43
N TYR A 7 34.81 13.12 16.28
CA TYR A 7 35.47 13.47 15.02
C TYR A 7 35.31 14.96 14.70
N THR A 8 36.33 15.58 14.12
CA THR A 8 36.36 17.00 13.71
C THR A 8 36.52 17.10 12.19
N TYR A 9 35.64 17.85 11.50
CA TYR A 9 35.76 18.07 10.06
C TYR A 9 36.69 19.24 9.76
N VAL A 10 37.61 19.08 8.79
CA VAL A 10 38.59 20.12 8.41
C VAL A 10 38.54 20.33 6.89
N PRO A 11 37.90 21.41 6.40
CA PRO A 11 37.60 21.59 4.97
C PRO A 11 38.84 21.88 4.09
N ASP A 12 39.96 22.33 4.67
CA ASP A 12 41.16 22.76 3.93
C ASP A 12 42.36 21.79 4.06
N ALA A 13 42.13 20.55 4.51
CA ALA A 13 43.20 19.57 4.70
C ALA A 13 43.71 19.03 3.34
N LYS A 14 44.75 19.67 2.80
CA LYS A 14 45.13 19.48 1.39
C LYS A 14 45.68 18.10 1.02
N THR A 15 46.23 17.28 1.92
CA THR A 15 46.81 15.98 1.48
C THR A 15 47.03 14.88 2.53
N THR A 16 46.68 15.01 3.83
CA THR A 16 46.89 13.88 4.78
C THR A 16 45.98 13.95 6.02
N PRO A 17 45.57 12.79 6.60
CA PRO A 17 44.78 12.76 7.83
C PRO A 17 45.58 13.34 8.99
N GLY A 18 45.25 14.56 9.39
CA GLY A 18 45.75 15.16 10.62
C GLY A 18 44.98 14.57 11.81
N THR A 19 45.47 13.45 12.34
CA THR A 19 44.98 12.69 13.52
C THR A 19 43.82 11.69 13.27
N PRO A 20 43.68 10.62 14.09
CA PRO A 20 42.70 9.54 13.89
C PRO A 20 41.22 9.93 13.97
N ASN A 21 40.95 11.20 14.30
CA ASN A 21 39.62 11.72 14.57
C ASN A 21 39.25 12.86 13.61
N THR A 22 39.88 12.97 12.44
CA THR A 22 39.46 13.95 11.42
C THR A 22 38.83 13.27 10.21
N VAL A 23 37.68 13.80 9.79
CA VAL A 23 37.07 13.48 8.49
C VAL A 23 37.50 14.58 7.52
N PHE A 24 38.07 14.20 6.38
CA PHE A 24 38.41 15.14 5.31
C PHE A 24 38.06 14.54 3.95
N ILE A 25 37.77 15.41 2.98
CA ILE A 25 37.53 15.04 1.58
C ILE A 25 38.76 15.48 0.80
N ASP A 26 39.45 14.51 0.19
CA ASP A 26 40.57 14.79 -0.71
C ASP A 26 40.01 15.30 -2.04
N ILE A 27 39.97 16.63 -2.18
CA ILE A 27 39.36 17.29 -3.33
C ILE A 27 40.08 16.97 -4.65
N ASN A 28 41.37 16.62 -4.60
CA ASN A 28 42.12 16.25 -5.79
C ASN A 28 41.72 14.85 -6.26
N LYS A 29 41.58 13.88 -5.35
CA LYS A 29 41.06 12.55 -5.68
C LYS A 29 39.61 12.58 -6.13
N PHE A 30 38.79 13.44 -5.53
CA PHE A 30 37.41 13.65 -5.97
C PHE A 30 37.37 14.17 -7.42
N SER A 31 38.19 15.18 -7.74
CA SER A 31 38.30 15.72 -9.09
C SER A 31 38.85 14.69 -10.10
N GLU A 32 39.79 13.84 -9.70
CA GLU A 32 40.29 12.72 -10.52
C GLU A 32 39.17 11.73 -10.84
N LYS A 33 38.35 11.35 -9.85
CA LYS A 33 37.20 10.47 -10.05
C LYS A 33 36.12 11.09 -10.94
N GLN A 34 35.90 12.39 -10.85
CA GLN A 34 34.98 13.14 -11.72
C GLN A 34 35.46 13.11 -13.18
N ASN A 35 36.78 13.26 -13.40
CA ASN A 35 37.39 13.12 -14.72
C ASN A 35 37.31 11.68 -15.26
N ASP A 36 37.49 10.65 -14.41
CA ASP A 36 37.33 9.24 -14.79
C ASP A 36 35.91 8.95 -15.29
N ILE A 37 34.89 9.47 -14.60
CA ILE A 37 33.48 9.33 -14.98
C ILE A 37 33.21 10.02 -16.31
N THR A 38 33.63 11.28 -16.46
CA THR A 38 33.49 12.04 -17.72
C THR A 38 34.15 11.31 -18.90
N ASN A 39 35.34 10.74 -18.68
CA ASN A 39 36.04 9.96 -19.70
C ASN A 39 35.33 8.65 -20.04
N ALA A 40 34.70 7.98 -19.06
CA ALA A 40 33.92 6.76 -19.29
C ALA A 40 32.63 7.06 -20.08
N GLU A 41 31.95 8.16 -19.77
CA GLU A 41 30.75 8.63 -20.48
C GLU A 41 31.06 8.96 -21.95
N SER A 42 32.20 9.61 -22.22
CA SER A 42 32.64 9.94 -23.60
C SER A 42 32.92 8.72 -24.49
N ARG A 43 33.03 7.51 -23.91
CA ARG A 43 33.28 6.25 -24.64
C ARG A 43 32.01 5.44 -24.90
N GLN A 44 30.85 5.86 -24.40
CA GLN A 44 29.56 5.18 -24.62
C GLN A 44 28.88 5.63 -25.93
N ILE A 45 29.62 5.66 -27.03
CA ILE A 45 29.04 5.92 -28.35
C ILE A 45 28.64 4.57 -28.96
N LEU A 46 27.36 4.42 -29.31
CA LEU A 46 26.85 3.24 -30.01
C LEU A 46 27.55 3.10 -31.37
N ASP A 47 28.19 1.95 -31.57
CA ASP A 47 28.88 1.61 -32.82
C ASP A 47 27.84 1.34 -33.93
N GLN A 48 27.67 2.31 -34.82
CA GLN A 48 26.72 2.24 -35.92
C GLN A 48 27.11 1.20 -36.98
N GLU A 49 28.39 0.79 -37.07
CA GLU A 49 28.84 -0.22 -38.04
C GLU A 49 28.34 -1.62 -37.65
N ALA A 50 28.30 -1.93 -36.35
CA ALA A 50 27.73 -3.18 -35.83
C ALA A 50 26.22 -3.31 -36.11
N MET A 51 25.51 -2.19 -36.23
CA MET A 51 24.06 -2.14 -36.49
C MET A 51 23.72 -2.36 -37.98
N GLN A 52 24.59 -1.91 -38.89
CA GLN A 52 24.40 -2.17 -40.33
C GLN A 52 24.48 -3.67 -40.66
N ALA A 53 25.22 -4.45 -39.89
CA ALA A 53 25.30 -5.90 -40.03
C ALA A 53 23.99 -6.64 -39.63
N LEU A 54 23.07 -5.98 -38.90
CA LEU A 54 21.78 -6.57 -38.51
C LEU A 54 20.73 -6.51 -39.63
N ALA A 55 20.92 -5.68 -40.65
CA ALA A 55 20.01 -5.57 -41.79
C ALA A 55 19.92 -6.87 -42.63
N ASP A 56 20.92 -7.75 -42.51
CA ASP A 56 20.96 -9.05 -43.20
C ASP A 56 20.29 -10.19 -42.40
N VAL A 57 19.78 -9.92 -41.20
CA VAL A 57 19.14 -10.93 -40.34
C VAL A 57 17.64 -11.06 -40.70
N ASN A 58 17.29 -12.11 -41.45
CA ASN A 58 15.89 -12.45 -41.72
C ASN A 58 15.22 -13.09 -40.51
N GLY A 59 14.28 -12.37 -39.88
CA GLY A 59 13.51 -12.81 -38.71
C GLY A 59 12.00 -12.61 -38.85
N THR A 60 11.25 -13.04 -37.84
CA THR A 60 9.81 -12.79 -37.72
C THR A 60 9.51 -11.29 -37.65
N SER A 61 8.26 -10.88 -37.93
CA SER A 61 7.87 -9.47 -37.93
C SER A 61 8.20 -8.72 -36.62
N CYS A 62 8.23 -9.42 -35.47
CA CYS A 62 8.64 -8.84 -34.20
C CYS A 62 10.14 -8.53 -34.12
N ILE A 63 11.01 -9.33 -34.74
CA ILE A 63 12.46 -9.05 -34.82
C ILE A 63 12.70 -7.85 -35.74
N GLN A 64 11.98 -7.76 -36.87
CA GLN A 64 12.11 -6.62 -37.77
C GLN A 64 11.63 -5.32 -37.12
N THR A 65 10.55 -5.35 -36.33
CA THR A 65 10.08 -4.19 -35.56
C THR A 65 11.07 -3.78 -34.48
N LEU A 66 11.72 -4.74 -33.80
CA LEU A 66 12.76 -4.44 -32.82
C LEU A 66 13.98 -3.76 -33.48
N ILE A 67 14.44 -4.30 -34.62
CA ILE A 67 15.53 -3.73 -35.42
C ILE A 67 15.18 -2.31 -35.90
N ASN A 68 13.96 -2.09 -36.40
CA ASN A 68 13.51 -0.78 -36.87
C ASN A 68 13.40 0.24 -35.73
N ASN A 69 12.94 -0.15 -34.55
CA ASN A 69 12.90 0.73 -33.38
C ASN A 69 14.31 1.11 -32.92
N TRP A 70 15.27 0.18 -33.01
CA TRP A 70 16.67 0.44 -32.70
C TRP A 70 17.37 1.34 -33.72
N HIS A 71 17.07 1.21 -35.01
CA HIS A 71 17.50 2.18 -36.02
C HIS A 71 16.92 3.57 -35.75
N ASN A 72 15.62 3.66 -35.42
CA ASN A 72 15.00 4.94 -35.10
C ASN A 72 15.68 5.64 -33.91
N VAL A 73 16.08 4.89 -32.86
CA VAL A 73 16.82 5.45 -31.71
C VAL A 73 18.24 5.88 -32.11
N ALA A 74 18.91 5.13 -32.99
CA ALA A 74 20.25 5.48 -33.46
C ALA A 74 20.24 6.70 -34.42
N ASP A 75 19.22 6.82 -35.28
CA ASP A 75 19.11 7.83 -36.33
C ASP A 75 18.53 9.16 -35.82
N THR A 76 17.76 9.16 -34.73
CA THR A 76 17.33 10.40 -34.05
C THR A 76 18.48 11.12 -33.36
N GLY A 77 19.68 10.51 -33.30
CA GLY A 77 20.81 11.02 -32.53
C GLY A 77 20.52 11.04 -31.03
N ASP A 78 19.52 10.25 -30.59
CA ASP A 78 19.03 10.22 -29.22
C ASP A 78 20.02 9.40 -28.38
N VAL A 79 21.03 10.11 -27.87
CA VAL A 79 22.01 9.60 -26.91
C VAL A 79 21.22 9.08 -25.73
N PHE A 80 21.27 7.77 -25.48
CA PHE A 80 20.63 7.00 -24.41
C PHE A 80 20.23 7.83 -23.17
N ARG A 81 19.09 8.52 -23.22
CA ARG A 81 18.65 9.52 -22.22
C ARG A 81 19.66 10.66 -22.04
N ASP A 82 19.11 11.86 -21.91
CA ASP A 82 19.79 13.12 -21.64
C ASP A 82 20.48 13.14 -20.24
N PHE A 83 21.44 12.25 -19.99
CA PHE A 83 22.57 12.52 -19.12
C PHE A 83 23.56 13.35 -19.95
N GLY A 84 23.16 14.57 -20.30
CA GLY A 84 24.09 15.53 -20.87
C GLY A 84 25.33 15.61 -19.98
N VAL A 85 26.49 15.76 -20.62
CA VAL A 85 27.74 16.08 -19.90
C VAL A 85 27.42 17.19 -18.89
N ASN A 86 27.78 16.98 -17.62
CA ASN A 86 27.46 17.83 -16.45
C ASN A 86 26.13 17.60 -15.71
N VAL A 87 25.25 16.65 -16.06
CA VAL A 87 24.01 16.39 -15.26
C VAL A 87 24.35 15.83 -13.87
N VAL A 88 25.31 14.92 -13.79
CA VAL A 88 25.85 14.42 -12.53
C VAL A 88 26.52 15.55 -11.75
N ASP A 89 27.26 16.43 -12.43
CA ASP A 89 27.89 17.59 -11.79
C ASP A 89 26.88 18.59 -11.25
N GLN A 90 25.77 18.81 -11.94
CA GLN A 90 24.67 19.65 -11.46
C GLN A 90 23.96 19.03 -10.26
N ALA A 91 23.75 17.70 -10.25
CA ALA A 91 23.18 17.00 -9.12
C ALA A 91 24.10 17.08 -7.89
N LEU A 92 25.40 16.81 -8.07
CA LEU A 92 26.42 16.90 -7.02
C LEU A 92 26.59 18.34 -6.50
N THR A 93 26.52 19.34 -7.40
CA THR A 93 26.56 20.77 -7.01
C THR A 93 25.31 21.16 -6.20
N LYS A 94 24.13 20.64 -6.56
CA LYS A 94 22.87 20.87 -5.82
C LYS A 94 22.91 20.20 -4.44
N GLU A 95 23.44 18.99 -4.34
CA GLU A 95 23.65 18.31 -3.06
C GLU A 95 24.67 19.06 -2.18
N GLN A 96 25.81 19.48 -2.73
CA GLN A 96 26.81 20.27 -2.01
C GLN A 96 26.21 21.57 -1.47
N LYS A 97 25.39 22.26 -2.26
CA LYS A 97 24.67 23.47 -1.83
C LYS A 97 23.67 23.16 -0.71
N SER A 98 22.92 22.07 -0.81
CA SER A 98 21.96 21.65 0.21
C SER A 98 22.63 21.36 1.56
N PHE A 99 23.81 20.74 1.56
CA PHE A 99 24.57 20.50 2.79
C PHE A 99 25.06 21.81 3.42
N VAL A 100 25.59 22.73 2.62
CA VAL A 100 26.04 24.05 3.08
C VAL A 100 24.87 24.89 3.62
N ASP A 101 23.70 24.82 3.00
CA ASP A 101 22.51 25.55 3.44
C ASP A 101 21.97 25.01 4.78
N ILE A 102 21.96 23.69 4.99
CA ILE A 102 21.61 23.05 6.27
C ILE A 102 22.61 23.45 7.37
N ASP A 103 23.92 23.43 7.07
CA ASP A 103 24.95 23.84 8.03
C ASP A 103 24.83 25.31 8.42
N ASN A 104 24.50 26.20 7.47
CA ASN A 104 24.26 27.62 7.75
C ASN A 104 22.99 27.86 8.59
N VAL A 105 21.92 27.08 8.38
CA VAL A 105 20.71 27.12 9.21
C VAL A 105 21.03 26.67 10.63
N ASN A 106 21.79 25.58 10.78
CA ASN A 106 22.22 25.07 12.08
C ASN A 106 23.14 26.07 12.82
N ALA A 107 24.07 26.71 12.11
CA ALA A 107 24.95 27.73 12.69
C ALA A 107 24.17 28.97 13.16
N LYS A 108 23.17 29.44 12.40
CA LYS A 108 22.30 30.57 12.80
C LYS A 108 21.39 30.25 13.98
N ALA A 109 20.91 29.02 14.07
CA ALA A 109 20.12 28.56 15.21
C ALA A 109 20.92 28.56 16.53
N VAL A 110 22.24 28.38 16.44
CA VAL A 110 23.17 28.48 17.59
C VAL A 110 23.48 29.94 17.96
N GLU A 111 23.54 30.86 16.99
CA GLU A 111 23.79 32.29 17.22
C GLU A 111 22.63 33.00 17.94
N TYR A 112 21.38 32.63 17.65
CA TYR A 112 20.19 33.25 18.27
C TYR A 112 20.03 32.94 19.77
N THR A 113 20.74 31.95 20.30
CA THR A 113 20.66 31.53 21.70
C THR A 113 21.63 32.28 22.62
N GLN A 114 22.47 33.18 22.08
CA GLN A 114 23.23 34.13 22.91
C GLN A 114 22.39 35.36 23.23
N VAL A 115 21.41 35.19 24.12
CA VAL A 115 20.84 36.33 24.86
C VAL A 115 21.87 36.74 25.93
N SER A 116 22.21 38.03 25.89
CA SER A 116 23.23 38.71 26.68
C SER A 116 23.19 38.40 28.18
N ASP A 117 24.16 37.63 28.66
CA ASP A 117 24.45 37.53 30.09
C ASP A 117 25.65 38.44 30.42
N ASN A 118 25.34 39.71 30.68
CA ASN A 118 26.30 40.68 31.21
C ASN A 118 26.52 40.40 32.70
N ASN A 119 27.40 39.47 33.04
CA ASN A 119 27.96 39.43 34.39
C ASN A 119 29.42 38.95 34.42
N LYS A 120 30.32 39.90 34.71
CA LYS A 120 31.77 39.70 34.81
C LYS A 120 32.12 39.02 36.13
N ASN A 121 32.69 37.81 36.07
CA ASN A 121 33.56 37.31 37.13
C ASN A 121 34.78 36.58 36.52
N PRO A 122 35.98 37.18 36.51
CA PRO A 122 37.12 36.69 35.71
C PRO A 122 37.90 35.50 36.31
N ASN A 123 37.49 34.90 37.44
CA ASN A 123 38.33 33.92 38.15
C ASN A 123 37.68 32.54 38.42
N LYS A 124 36.88 32.00 37.50
CA LYS A 124 36.42 30.59 37.59
C LYS A 124 36.88 29.81 36.35
N PRO A 125 37.60 28.68 36.50
CA PRO A 125 38.00 27.88 35.35
C PRO A 125 36.74 27.31 34.66
N LEU A 126 36.64 27.55 33.35
CA LEU A 126 35.57 27.03 32.50
C LEU A 126 35.70 25.51 32.42
N SER A 127 34.72 24.82 33.00
CA SER A 127 34.41 23.41 32.68
C SER A 127 33.90 23.33 31.24
N PRO A 128 34.24 22.29 30.45
CA PRO A 128 33.73 22.12 29.10
C PRO A 128 32.25 21.73 29.16
N PHE A 129 31.37 22.72 29.29
CA PHE A 129 29.93 22.53 29.17
C PHE A 129 29.57 22.35 27.70
N THR A 130 29.20 21.12 27.35
CA THR A 130 28.23 20.90 26.27
C THR A 130 26.86 21.18 26.90
N PRO A 131 25.97 22.01 26.32
CA PRO A 131 24.66 22.22 26.89
C PRO A 131 23.89 20.90 26.84
N ARG A 132 23.67 20.26 28.00
CA ARG A 132 22.66 19.21 28.10
C ARG A 132 21.31 19.90 28.15
N LEU A 133 20.46 19.60 27.16
CA LEU A 133 19.06 20.01 27.16
C LEU A 133 18.41 19.51 28.46
N ASN A 134 17.95 20.42 29.31
CA ASN A 134 17.19 20.03 30.50
C ASN A 134 15.75 19.76 30.06
N ILE A 135 15.48 18.49 29.72
CA ILE A 135 14.23 18.01 29.13
C ILE A 135 13.03 18.43 29.98
N GLU A 136 13.09 18.13 31.27
CA GLU A 136 12.03 18.39 32.23
C GLU A 136 11.73 19.88 32.38
N ALA A 137 12.76 20.71 32.55
CA ALA A 137 12.59 22.16 32.65
C ALA A 137 12.02 22.78 31.35
N THR A 138 12.33 22.19 30.20
CA THR A 138 11.85 22.67 28.90
C THR A 138 10.37 22.34 28.70
N LEU A 139 9.96 21.12 29.08
CA LEU A 139 8.56 20.68 28.99
C LEU A 139 7.66 21.38 30.01
N LEU A 140 8.14 21.58 31.24
CA LEU A 140 7.42 22.38 32.25
C LEU A 140 7.18 23.81 31.77
N LYS A 141 8.16 24.41 31.09
CA LYS A 141 8.02 25.75 30.50
C LYS A 141 7.07 25.76 29.29
N ALA A 142 6.92 24.62 28.61
CA ALA A 142 5.97 24.44 27.52
C ALA A 142 4.54 24.11 28.00
N GLY A 143 4.30 24.02 29.31
CA GLY A 143 2.97 23.87 29.90
C GLY A 143 2.58 22.43 30.26
N TYR A 144 3.48 21.46 30.11
CA TYR A 144 3.26 20.09 30.56
C TYR A 144 3.43 19.99 32.07
N THR A 145 2.63 19.14 32.71
CA THR A 145 2.73 18.80 34.14
C THR A 145 3.81 17.74 34.39
N GLU A 146 4.27 17.61 35.64
CA GLU A 146 5.25 16.59 36.03
C GLU A 146 4.72 15.16 35.76
N GLU A 147 3.43 14.90 36.03
CA GLU A 147 2.79 13.60 35.80
C GLU A 147 2.70 13.26 34.30
N GLU A 148 2.41 14.25 33.44
CA GLU A 148 2.47 14.09 31.99
C GLU A 148 3.90 13.77 31.52
N ILE A 149 4.91 14.48 32.01
CA ILE A 149 6.32 14.25 31.66
C ILE A 149 6.78 12.84 32.10
N GLU A 150 6.39 12.39 33.29
CA GLU A 150 6.72 11.06 33.80
C GLU A 150 6.06 9.95 32.96
N SER A 151 4.82 10.18 32.50
CA SER A 151 4.08 9.23 31.64
C SER A 151 4.62 9.13 30.20
N MET A 152 5.37 10.13 29.71
CA MET A 152 5.82 10.20 28.32
C MET A 152 6.95 9.22 27.98
N GLY A 153 7.75 8.80 28.96
CA GLY A 153 8.99 8.06 28.71
C GLY A 153 10.10 8.93 28.08
N PHE A 154 11.36 8.54 28.29
CA PHE A 154 12.53 9.39 28.00
C PHE A 154 12.64 9.86 26.54
N LEU A 155 12.37 9.00 25.56
CA LEU A 155 12.50 9.32 24.14
C LEU A 155 11.47 10.38 23.70
N LYS A 156 10.20 10.20 24.08
CA LYS A 156 9.12 11.14 23.75
C LYS A 156 9.35 12.49 24.43
N ALA A 157 9.74 12.48 25.71
CA ALA A 157 10.08 13.68 26.45
C ALA A 157 11.28 14.42 25.81
N TYR A 158 12.34 13.69 25.43
CA TYR A 158 13.51 14.26 24.76
C TYR A 158 13.14 14.93 23.43
N PHE A 159 12.33 14.27 22.59
CA PHE A 159 11.90 14.85 21.32
C PHE A 159 11.06 16.12 21.51
N MET A 160 10.05 16.08 22.40
CA MET A 160 9.22 17.26 22.68
C MET A 160 10.04 18.41 23.27
N ALA A 161 10.99 18.14 24.16
CA ALA A 161 11.86 19.17 24.73
C ALA A 161 12.85 19.74 23.70
N SER A 162 13.29 18.93 22.73
CA SER A 162 14.29 19.35 21.74
C SER A 162 13.72 20.29 20.66
N GLY A 163 12.40 20.46 20.60
CA GLY A 163 11.72 21.16 19.51
C GLY A 163 11.79 20.41 18.17
N VAL A 164 12.41 19.23 18.15
CA VAL A 164 12.38 18.31 17.01
C VAL A 164 11.07 17.56 17.07
N THR A 165 10.09 18.01 16.29
CA THR A 165 8.88 17.24 16.04
C THR A 165 9.27 15.87 15.47
N ILE A 166 8.69 14.80 16.03
CA ILE A 166 8.88 13.41 15.56
C ILE A 166 8.66 13.29 14.04
N ASN A 167 7.83 14.18 13.47
CA ASN A 167 7.57 14.37 12.05
C ASN A 167 8.84 14.54 11.18
N ASN A 168 9.97 14.99 11.75
CA ASN A 168 11.21 15.22 10.99
C ASN A 168 12.17 14.01 10.97
N LEU A 169 11.92 12.96 11.78
CA LEU A 169 12.83 11.80 11.90
C LEU A 169 12.18 10.45 11.52
N ILE A 170 10.87 10.40 11.35
CA ILE A 170 10.16 9.29 10.73
C ILE A 170 9.80 9.73 9.31
N LYS A 171 10.14 8.97 8.26
CA LYS A 171 9.47 9.19 6.97
C LYS A 171 7.99 8.84 7.18
N PRO A 172 7.09 9.82 7.10
CA PRO A 172 6.35 9.95 5.85
C PRO A 172 6.13 11.42 5.43
N SER A 173 6.40 11.70 4.17
CA SER A 173 5.59 12.65 3.40
C SER A 173 5.52 12.04 2.00
N PRO A 174 4.32 11.85 1.44
CA PRO A 174 3.58 12.99 0.90
C PRO A 174 2.11 13.01 1.37
N PHE A 175 1.78 14.00 2.21
CA PHE A 175 0.42 14.51 2.51
C PHE A 175 -0.31 13.96 3.77
N ASP A 176 0.31 14.01 4.95
CA ASP A 176 -0.38 13.92 6.24
C ASP A 176 -1.04 15.27 6.63
N ASP A 177 -2.05 15.27 7.49
CA ASP A 177 -1.95 15.15 8.95
C ASP A 177 -3.06 14.20 9.48
N TYR A 178 -2.91 13.01 10.07
CA TYR A 178 -1.83 12.23 10.66
C TYR A 178 -2.30 10.76 10.58
N GLY A 179 -1.59 9.89 9.85
CA GLY A 179 -1.87 8.44 9.81
C GLY A 179 -2.29 7.88 8.45
N LEU A 180 -2.33 6.55 8.35
CA LEU A 180 -2.84 5.82 7.20
C LEU A 180 -4.27 6.30 6.88
N TYR A 181 -4.47 6.92 5.72
CA TYR A 181 -5.79 7.44 5.30
C TYR A 181 -6.80 6.32 5.00
N GLY A 182 -6.35 5.06 5.05
CA GLY A 182 -7.17 3.88 4.89
C GLY A 182 -6.35 2.59 4.99
N PRO A 183 -6.95 1.44 4.69
CA PRO A 183 -6.21 0.20 4.61
C PRO A 183 -5.36 0.16 3.33
N SER A 184 -4.34 -0.68 3.36
CA SER A 184 -3.48 -0.94 2.20
C SER A 184 -3.23 -2.42 2.10
N GLN A 185 -3.44 -2.96 0.92
CA GLN A 185 -3.22 -4.39 0.64
C GLN A 185 -1.80 -4.86 1.03
N SER A 186 -0.80 -3.98 0.95
CA SER A 186 0.59 -4.34 1.21
C SER A 186 1.03 -4.18 2.67
N LEU A 187 0.34 -3.36 3.47
CA LEU A 187 0.79 -3.04 4.83
C LEU A 187 1.03 -4.27 5.67
N PRO A 188 0.12 -5.27 5.73
CA PRO A 188 0.32 -6.37 6.66
C PRO A 188 1.56 -7.20 6.36
N VAL A 189 1.89 -7.46 5.09
CA VAL A 189 3.10 -8.21 4.76
C VAL A 189 4.37 -7.36 4.90
N ASP A 190 4.33 -6.10 4.47
CA ASP A 190 5.50 -5.22 4.44
C ASP A 190 5.92 -4.74 5.84
N HIS A 191 4.97 -4.63 6.78
CA HIS A 191 5.23 -4.30 8.18
C HIS A 191 5.71 -5.51 8.98
N VAL A 192 5.20 -6.71 8.67
CA VAL A 192 5.43 -7.89 9.50
C VAL A 192 6.65 -8.66 9.04
N PHE A 193 6.87 -8.77 7.73
CA PHE A 193 7.83 -9.71 7.17
C PHE A 193 8.82 -9.08 6.18
N LYS A 194 9.97 -9.73 6.06
CA LYS A 194 10.93 -9.51 4.98
C LYS A 194 11.38 -10.85 4.40
N LEU A 195 11.29 -10.98 3.09
CA LEU A 195 11.81 -12.13 2.36
C LEU A 195 13.32 -11.94 2.12
N SER A 196 14.10 -12.97 2.40
CA SER A 196 15.53 -13.01 2.09
C SER A 196 15.75 -12.97 0.57
N PRO A 197 16.73 -12.21 0.07
CA PRO A 197 17.10 -12.22 -1.34
C PRO A 197 17.61 -13.60 -1.82
N ASP A 198 18.05 -14.47 -0.90
CA ASP A 198 18.50 -15.83 -1.20
C ASP A 198 17.34 -16.85 -1.28
N CYS A 199 16.09 -16.39 -1.18
CA CYS A 199 14.93 -17.27 -1.29
C CYS A 199 14.86 -17.88 -2.70
N PRO A 200 14.80 -19.22 -2.85
CA PRO A 200 14.91 -19.87 -4.16
C PRO A 200 13.61 -19.87 -4.98
N ILE A 201 12.62 -19.06 -4.59
CA ILE A 201 11.33 -18.97 -5.28
C ILE A 201 11.03 -17.54 -5.69
N ASN A 202 10.41 -17.40 -6.86
CA ASN A 202 9.80 -16.15 -7.28
C ASN A 202 8.31 -16.18 -6.95
N LEU A 203 7.91 -15.40 -5.94
CA LEU A 203 6.52 -15.34 -5.48
C LEU A 203 5.58 -14.59 -6.42
N ASP A 204 6.11 -13.85 -7.38
CA ASP A 204 5.30 -13.23 -8.44
C ASP A 204 4.84 -14.27 -9.48
N THR A 205 5.24 -15.54 -9.33
CA THR A 205 4.84 -16.66 -10.20
C THR A 205 3.96 -17.66 -9.46
N LEU A 206 2.97 -18.23 -10.15
CA LEU A 206 2.13 -19.32 -9.64
C LEU A 206 2.97 -20.48 -9.12
N GLN A 207 4.07 -20.84 -9.82
CA GLN A 207 4.97 -21.89 -9.40
C GLN A 207 5.63 -21.61 -8.04
N GLY A 208 6.12 -20.39 -7.82
CA GLY A 208 6.73 -20.02 -6.54
C GLY A 208 5.71 -20.01 -5.40
N GLN A 209 4.49 -19.53 -5.66
CA GLN A 209 3.38 -19.55 -4.71
C GLN A 209 2.98 -20.99 -4.35
N ASP A 210 2.91 -21.88 -5.33
CA ASP A 210 2.66 -23.32 -5.17
C ASP A 210 3.74 -24.01 -4.34
N MET A 211 5.00 -23.69 -4.60
CA MET A 211 6.13 -24.24 -3.86
C MET A 211 6.07 -23.84 -2.39
N LEU A 212 5.79 -22.56 -2.10
CA LEU A 212 5.60 -22.06 -0.74
C LEU A 212 4.43 -22.76 -0.03
N GLN A 213 3.32 -22.97 -0.75
CA GLN A 213 2.15 -23.67 -0.21
C GLN A 213 2.43 -25.14 0.12
N LYS A 214 3.16 -25.84 -0.74
CA LYS A 214 3.43 -27.28 -0.59
C LYS A 214 4.45 -27.57 0.52
N ASN A 215 5.41 -26.66 0.75
CA ASN A 215 6.50 -26.89 1.70
C ASN A 215 6.81 -25.66 2.57
N PRO A 216 5.85 -25.10 3.34
CA PRO A 216 6.04 -23.84 4.05
C PRO A 216 7.21 -23.88 5.05
N GLU A 217 7.39 -24.98 5.77
CA GLU A 217 8.48 -25.13 6.76
C GLU A 217 9.87 -24.99 6.15
N TYR A 218 10.05 -25.40 4.89
CA TYR A 218 11.33 -25.23 4.18
C TYR A 218 11.67 -23.73 3.99
N PHE A 219 10.64 -22.89 3.85
CA PHE A 219 10.78 -21.46 3.58
C PHE A 219 10.88 -20.58 4.82
N ASP A 220 10.56 -21.09 6.01
CA ASP A 220 10.64 -20.33 7.28
C ASP A 220 12.01 -19.71 7.55
N LYS A 221 13.10 -20.34 7.07
CA LYS A 221 14.47 -19.84 7.19
C LYS A 221 14.78 -18.64 6.29
N TYR A 222 13.99 -18.42 5.24
CA TYR A 222 14.13 -17.28 4.32
C TYR A 222 13.23 -16.10 4.69
N ILE A 223 12.39 -16.24 5.72
CA ILE A 223 11.42 -15.21 6.11
C ILE A 223 11.77 -14.68 7.49
N SER A 224 12.12 -13.40 7.55
CA SER A 224 12.40 -12.66 8.79
C SER A 224 11.17 -11.89 9.23
N ILE A 225 10.93 -11.83 10.54
CA ILE A 225 9.93 -10.94 11.15
C ILE A 225 10.61 -9.58 11.35
N VAL A 226 10.04 -8.52 10.80
CA VAL A 226 10.56 -7.15 10.92
C VAL A 226 9.67 -6.26 11.80
N GLY A 227 8.38 -6.58 11.93
CA GLY A 227 7.44 -5.97 12.87
C GLY A 227 6.97 -7.00 13.91
N GLN A 228 7.68 -7.09 15.04
CA GLN A 228 7.41 -8.12 16.04
C GLN A 228 6.06 -7.92 16.74
N GLU A 229 5.68 -6.67 17.01
CA GLU A 229 4.41 -6.34 17.66
C GLU A 229 3.21 -6.70 16.79
N ASP A 230 3.24 -6.29 15.50
CA ASP A 230 2.21 -6.67 14.53
C ASP A 230 2.15 -8.18 14.33
N TYR A 231 3.31 -8.86 14.24
CA TYR A 231 3.36 -10.32 14.16
C TYR A 231 2.68 -10.97 15.36
N ASP A 232 3.01 -10.55 16.57
CA ASP A 232 2.46 -11.13 17.80
C ASP A 232 0.97 -10.84 17.94
N ALA A 233 0.52 -9.66 17.51
CA ALA A 233 -0.89 -9.30 17.48
C ALA A 233 -1.67 -10.15 16.46
N ILE A 234 -1.15 -10.32 15.24
CA ILE A 234 -1.75 -11.20 14.22
C ILE A 234 -1.79 -12.65 14.71
N LYS A 235 -0.74 -13.14 15.38
CA LYS A 235 -0.70 -14.50 15.93
C LYS A 235 -1.72 -14.77 17.04
N LYS A 236 -2.35 -13.74 17.60
CA LYS A 236 -3.49 -13.90 18.53
C LYS A 236 -4.80 -14.18 17.79
N LEU A 237 -4.91 -13.86 16.49
CA LEU A 237 -6.09 -14.16 15.70
C LEU A 237 -6.30 -15.69 15.60
N PRO A 238 -7.55 -16.18 15.73
CA PRO A 238 -7.83 -17.62 15.72
C PRO A 238 -7.27 -18.37 14.51
N GLN A 239 -7.35 -17.75 13.33
CA GLN A 239 -6.92 -18.30 12.04
C GLN A 239 -5.40 -18.36 11.91
N ALA A 240 -4.69 -17.37 12.46
CA ALA A 240 -3.23 -17.26 12.36
C ALA A 240 -2.47 -18.01 13.46
N LYS A 241 -3.13 -18.31 14.59
CA LYS A 241 -2.50 -18.85 15.81
C LYS A 241 -1.59 -20.06 15.56
N ASN A 242 -1.97 -20.96 14.65
CA ASN A 242 -1.22 -22.17 14.36
C ASN A 242 -0.43 -22.14 13.05
N MET A 243 -0.46 -21.02 12.31
CA MET A 243 0.32 -20.86 11.08
C MET A 243 1.82 -20.74 11.39
N THR A 244 2.64 -21.41 10.58
CA THR A 244 4.09 -21.13 10.48
C THR A 244 4.33 -19.73 9.93
N LYS A 245 5.58 -19.22 10.02
CA LYS A 245 5.90 -17.90 9.46
C LYS A 245 5.66 -17.87 7.96
N ALA A 246 6.05 -18.92 7.25
CA ALA A 246 5.88 -19.07 5.81
C ALA A 246 4.41 -19.16 5.40
N GLN A 247 3.57 -19.86 6.17
CA GLN A 247 2.13 -19.88 5.91
C GLN A 247 1.52 -18.49 6.09
N LEU A 248 1.78 -17.82 7.21
CA LEU A 248 1.23 -16.49 7.45
C LEU A 248 1.75 -15.48 6.41
N PHE A 249 3.04 -15.49 6.13
CA PHE A 249 3.65 -14.67 5.08
C PHE A 249 3.00 -14.91 3.72
N ARG A 250 2.74 -16.17 3.34
CA ARG A 250 2.02 -16.49 2.10
C ARG A 250 0.65 -15.82 2.08
N GLU A 251 -0.16 -15.98 3.13
CA GLU A 251 -1.50 -15.37 3.15
C GLU A 251 -1.43 -13.84 3.04
N LEU A 252 -0.56 -13.18 3.81
CA LEU A 252 -0.41 -11.72 3.74
C LEU A 252 0.16 -11.25 2.40
N TYR A 253 1.02 -12.04 1.77
CA TYR A 253 1.55 -11.76 0.45
C TYR A 253 0.48 -11.93 -0.65
N MET A 254 -0.38 -12.96 -0.56
CA MET A 254 -1.52 -13.11 -1.46
C MET A 254 -2.51 -11.94 -1.31
N MET A 255 -2.72 -11.48 -0.08
CA MET A 255 -3.47 -10.25 0.17
C MET A 255 -2.77 -9.03 -0.44
N LYS A 256 -1.44 -8.95 -0.44
CA LYS A 256 -0.75 -7.85 -1.14
C LYS A 256 -1.01 -7.84 -2.64
N ILE A 257 -1.12 -9.01 -3.27
CA ILE A 257 -1.36 -9.12 -4.71
C ILE A 257 -2.84 -8.89 -5.08
N HIS A 258 -3.76 -9.53 -4.35
CA HIS A 258 -5.19 -9.58 -4.73
C HIS A 258 -6.11 -8.84 -3.75
N GLY A 259 -5.53 -8.17 -2.75
CA GLY A 259 -6.27 -7.65 -1.60
C GLY A 259 -6.99 -6.34 -1.80
N CYS A 260 -6.89 -5.69 -2.98
CA CYS A 260 -7.52 -4.39 -3.21
C CYS A 260 -9.02 -4.42 -2.87
N THR A 261 -9.72 -5.50 -3.21
CA THR A 261 -11.16 -5.62 -2.98
C THR A 261 -11.56 -5.89 -1.52
N TYR A 262 -10.59 -6.26 -0.68
CA TYR A 262 -10.80 -6.44 0.76
C TYR A 262 -10.71 -5.12 1.53
N MET A 263 -10.22 -4.06 0.90
CA MET A 263 -10.01 -2.76 1.54
C MET A 263 -11.34 -2.06 1.82
N THR A 264 -12.30 -2.23 0.92
CA THR A 264 -13.62 -1.61 1.05
C THR A 264 -14.40 -2.14 2.26
N PRO A 265 -14.58 -3.47 2.45
CA PRO A 265 -15.18 -4.02 3.66
C PRO A 265 -14.53 -3.51 4.96
N VAL A 266 -13.19 -3.49 5.01
CA VAL A 266 -12.42 -3.02 6.17
C VAL A 266 -12.72 -1.55 6.47
N SER A 267 -12.74 -0.70 5.44
CA SER A 267 -13.05 0.74 5.57
C SER A 267 -14.47 0.97 6.09
N ILE A 268 -15.45 0.23 5.56
CA ILE A 268 -16.85 0.31 5.99
C ILE A 268 -16.99 -0.07 7.46
N ILE A 269 -16.37 -1.17 7.88
CA ILE A 269 -16.41 -1.62 9.29
C ILE A 269 -15.80 -0.55 10.19
N LEU A 270 -14.60 -0.04 9.89
CA LEU A 270 -13.95 0.98 10.72
C LEU A 270 -14.76 2.28 10.80
N GLN A 271 -15.34 2.72 9.68
CA GLN A 271 -16.18 3.91 9.64
C GLN A 271 -17.43 3.74 10.51
N ALA A 272 -18.06 2.56 10.49
CA ALA A 272 -19.25 2.28 11.28
C ALA A 272 -18.98 2.19 12.80
N TYR A 273 -17.74 1.86 13.17
CA TYR A 273 -17.29 1.75 14.56
C TYR A 273 -16.46 2.94 15.06
N LYS A 274 -16.25 3.98 14.24
CA LYS A 274 -15.35 5.11 14.56
C LYS A 274 -15.60 5.75 15.93
N ASP A 275 -16.86 5.79 16.36
CA ASP A 275 -17.31 6.39 17.62
C ASP A 275 -17.68 5.32 18.68
N LYS A 276 -17.35 4.04 18.43
CA LYS A 276 -17.73 2.87 19.23
C LYS A 276 -16.55 1.93 19.52
N PRO A 277 -15.38 2.42 19.99
CA PRO A 277 -14.18 1.61 20.15
C PRO A 277 -14.35 0.41 21.11
N VAL A 278 -15.15 0.56 22.17
CA VAL A 278 -15.43 -0.51 23.14
C VAL A 278 -16.27 -1.64 22.51
N GLU A 279 -17.25 -1.29 21.68
CA GLU A 279 -18.09 -2.27 20.97
C GLU A 279 -17.26 -3.03 19.94
N PHE A 280 -16.38 -2.32 19.21
CA PHE A 280 -15.44 -2.91 18.27
C PHE A 280 -14.51 -3.92 18.96
N GLU A 281 -13.86 -3.52 20.06
CA GLU A 281 -12.92 -4.39 20.77
C GLU A 281 -13.61 -5.62 21.36
N ALA A 282 -14.82 -5.48 21.90
CA ALA A 282 -15.60 -6.60 22.38
C ALA A 282 -15.93 -7.61 21.26
N LEU A 283 -16.12 -7.12 20.03
CA LEU A 283 -16.48 -7.96 18.90
C LEU A 283 -15.27 -8.65 18.26
N PHE A 284 -14.20 -7.90 18.00
CA PHE A 284 -13.04 -8.39 17.26
C PHE A 284 -11.90 -8.90 18.15
N GLY A 285 -11.92 -8.58 19.45
CA GLY A 285 -10.90 -9.00 20.40
C GLY A 285 -9.58 -8.22 20.31
N PHE A 286 -9.58 -7.09 19.61
CA PHE A 286 -8.46 -6.14 19.53
C PHE A 286 -9.00 -4.71 19.40
N PRO A 287 -8.24 -3.68 19.85
CA PRO A 287 -8.76 -2.32 19.90
C PRO A 287 -8.99 -1.74 18.51
N LEU A 288 -9.93 -0.79 18.39
CA LEU A 288 -10.20 -0.08 17.13
C LEU A 288 -8.99 0.74 16.64
N ARG A 289 -8.23 1.28 17.60
CA ARG A 289 -7.04 2.10 17.36
C ARG A 289 -5.81 1.47 18.01
N ASP A 290 -4.65 1.67 17.42
CA ASP A 290 -3.37 1.26 17.98
C ASP A 290 -2.90 2.19 19.11
N GLU A 291 -1.69 1.97 19.61
CA GLU A 291 -1.10 2.78 20.68
C GLU A 291 -0.76 4.22 20.25
N TYR A 292 -0.70 4.49 18.94
CA TYR A 292 -0.46 5.81 18.36
C TYR A 292 -1.77 6.58 18.11
N GLY A 293 -2.91 5.91 18.26
CA GLY A 293 -4.23 6.47 18.00
C GLY A 293 -4.69 6.30 16.56
N ASP A 294 -3.91 5.61 15.71
CA ASP A 294 -4.29 5.29 14.34
C ASP A 294 -5.25 4.10 14.31
N TYR A 295 -6.07 3.97 13.27
CA TYR A 295 -6.93 2.79 13.15
C TYR A 295 -6.10 1.51 12.97
N ASN A 296 -6.53 0.43 13.61
CA ASN A 296 -5.92 -0.90 13.49
C ASN A 296 -6.26 -1.58 12.15
N PHE A 297 -5.86 -0.95 11.03
CA PHE A 297 -6.06 -1.50 9.69
C PHE A 297 -5.39 -2.86 9.54
N ILE A 298 -4.14 -3.02 10.01
CA ILE A 298 -3.36 -4.26 9.86
C ILE A 298 -4.12 -5.45 10.44
N LEU A 299 -4.64 -5.32 11.67
CA LEU A 299 -5.34 -6.41 12.35
C LEU A 299 -6.70 -6.70 11.72
N LEU A 300 -7.52 -5.68 11.48
CA LEU A 300 -8.85 -5.92 10.90
C LEU A 300 -8.78 -6.46 9.48
N GLN A 301 -7.87 -5.92 8.66
CA GLN A 301 -7.63 -6.39 7.31
C GLN A 301 -7.13 -7.83 7.29
N THR A 302 -6.14 -8.15 8.14
CA THR A 302 -5.64 -9.52 8.26
C THR A 302 -6.73 -10.46 8.75
N TYR A 303 -7.52 -10.04 9.75
CA TYR A 303 -8.62 -10.83 10.30
C TYR A 303 -9.67 -11.14 9.23
N TYR A 304 -10.14 -10.12 8.51
CA TYR A 304 -11.10 -10.26 7.41
C TYR A 304 -10.55 -11.16 6.30
N TYR A 305 -9.32 -10.91 5.84
CA TYR A 305 -8.70 -11.68 4.76
C TYR A 305 -8.45 -13.15 5.14
N LEU A 306 -7.97 -13.43 6.37
CA LEU A 306 -7.75 -14.82 6.79
C LEU A 306 -9.05 -15.61 6.91
N GLU A 307 -10.19 -14.95 7.12
CA GLU A 307 -11.50 -15.60 7.12
C GLU A 307 -12.12 -15.74 5.73
N GLU A 308 -12.08 -14.68 4.93
CA GLU A 308 -12.84 -14.57 3.69
C GLU A 308 -11.97 -14.71 2.42
N GLY A 309 -10.65 -14.82 2.60
CA GLY A 309 -9.64 -14.91 1.54
C GLY A 309 -9.89 -16.04 0.55
N GLY A 310 -10.28 -15.69 -0.68
CA GLY A 310 -10.67 -16.64 -1.73
C GLY A 310 -11.92 -17.47 -1.42
N MET A 311 -12.71 -17.11 -0.40
CA MET A 311 -13.93 -17.84 -0.03
C MET A 311 -15.12 -17.46 -0.92
N VAL A 312 -15.98 -18.44 -1.16
CA VAL A 312 -17.31 -18.29 -1.76
C VAL A 312 -18.33 -19.01 -0.90
N HIS A 313 -19.42 -18.32 -0.58
CA HIS A 313 -20.50 -18.79 0.28
C HIS A 313 -21.80 -18.95 -0.52
N LEU A 314 -22.16 -20.18 -0.91
CA LEU A 314 -23.34 -20.47 -1.74
C LEU A 314 -24.69 -20.18 -1.07
N ASN A 315 -24.71 -20.10 0.27
CA ASN A 315 -25.89 -19.73 1.05
C ASN A 315 -26.04 -18.21 1.23
N MET A 316 -25.12 -17.42 0.67
CA MET A 316 -25.18 -15.96 0.70
C MET A 316 -25.64 -15.41 -0.66
N PRO A 317 -26.12 -14.15 -0.69
CA PRO A 317 -26.41 -13.45 -1.94
C PRO A 317 -25.22 -13.50 -2.88
N GLU A 318 -25.47 -13.56 -4.18
CA GLU A 318 -24.44 -13.71 -5.22
C GLU A 318 -23.61 -15.00 -5.14
N GLY A 319 -23.91 -15.94 -4.24
CA GLY A 319 -23.08 -17.14 -4.02
C GLY A 319 -22.95 -18.04 -5.24
N ILE A 320 -24.06 -18.31 -5.95
CA ILE A 320 -24.05 -19.12 -7.19
C ILE A 320 -23.21 -18.44 -8.27
N LYS A 321 -23.37 -17.14 -8.44
CA LYS A 321 -22.64 -16.35 -9.43
C LYS A 321 -21.15 -16.28 -9.10
N SER A 322 -20.82 -15.99 -7.84
CA SER A 322 -19.45 -15.95 -7.32
C SER A 322 -18.74 -17.29 -7.50
N TYR A 323 -19.43 -18.40 -7.24
CA TYR A 323 -18.90 -19.75 -7.47
C TYR A 323 -18.65 -19.98 -8.94
N SER A 324 -19.61 -19.63 -9.80
CA SER A 324 -19.52 -19.87 -11.23
C SER A 324 -18.38 -19.08 -11.84
N ASP A 325 -18.20 -17.81 -11.46
CA ASP A 325 -17.07 -16.99 -11.88
C ASP A 325 -15.73 -17.55 -11.37
N ALA A 326 -15.62 -17.87 -10.08
CA ALA A 326 -14.37 -18.42 -9.54
C ALA A 326 -14.01 -19.77 -10.18
N LYS A 327 -15.01 -20.59 -10.52
CA LYS A 327 -14.82 -21.86 -11.21
C LYS A 327 -14.52 -21.68 -12.70
N ALA A 328 -15.07 -20.65 -13.32
CA ALA A 328 -14.73 -20.25 -14.68
C ALA A 328 -13.27 -19.82 -14.78
N ASP A 329 -12.79 -18.98 -13.86
CA ASP A 329 -11.38 -18.55 -13.78
C ASP A 329 -10.46 -19.78 -13.71
N TYR A 330 -10.80 -20.77 -12.88
CA TYR A 330 -10.07 -22.05 -12.82
C TYR A 330 -10.05 -22.78 -14.18
N TYR A 331 -11.17 -22.84 -14.89
CA TYR A 331 -11.26 -23.57 -16.16
C TYR A 331 -10.64 -22.85 -17.36
N VAL A 332 -10.31 -21.56 -17.26
CA VAL A 332 -9.45 -20.88 -18.24
C VAL A 332 -8.09 -21.58 -18.33
N ASP A 333 -7.51 -21.92 -17.18
CA ASP A 333 -6.22 -22.61 -17.10
C ASP A 333 -6.33 -24.14 -17.22
N HIS A 334 -7.55 -24.69 -17.09
CA HIS A 334 -7.82 -26.13 -17.08
C HIS A 334 -8.97 -26.54 -18.04
N PRO A 335 -8.98 -26.12 -19.32
CA PRO A 335 -10.12 -26.33 -20.21
C PRO A 335 -10.39 -27.82 -20.50
N GLU A 336 -9.35 -28.66 -20.42
CA GLU A 336 -9.47 -30.11 -20.60
C GLU A 336 -10.29 -30.77 -19.48
N GLU A 337 -10.13 -30.29 -18.23
CA GLU A 337 -10.91 -30.79 -17.10
C GLU A 337 -12.39 -30.42 -17.25
N PHE A 338 -12.68 -29.22 -17.75
CA PHE A 338 -14.04 -28.81 -18.08
C PHE A 338 -14.65 -29.76 -19.13
N LYS A 339 -13.91 -30.02 -20.22
CA LYS A 339 -14.35 -30.92 -21.28
C LYS A 339 -14.59 -32.33 -20.78
N GLN A 340 -13.70 -32.85 -19.94
CA GLN A 340 -13.87 -34.17 -19.33
C GLN A 340 -15.14 -34.24 -18.46
N LYS A 341 -15.42 -33.18 -17.70
CA LYS A 341 -16.55 -33.14 -16.77
C LYS A 341 -17.90 -32.92 -17.45
N TYR A 342 -17.99 -31.99 -18.40
CA TYR A 342 -19.27 -31.57 -18.99
C TYR A 342 -19.47 -31.97 -20.46
N GLY A 343 -18.49 -32.66 -21.06
CA GLY A 343 -18.58 -33.16 -22.44
C GLY A 343 -18.60 -32.08 -23.52
N SER A 344 -18.22 -30.84 -23.21
CA SER A 344 -18.11 -29.74 -24.18
C SER A 344 -16.83 -28.94 -23.93
N ASP A 345 -16.31 -28.30 -24.96
CA ASP A 345 -15.20 -27.36 -24.81
C ASP A 345 -15.60 -26.15 -23.96
N PHE A 346 -14.63 -25.54 -23.29
CA PHE A 346 -14.78 -24.30 -22.52
C PHE A 346 -14.36 -23.12 -23.40
N TYR A 347 -15.23 -22.12 -23.57
CA TYR A 347 -15.00 -21.01 -24.49
C TYR A 347 -14.76 -19.69 -23.76
N TYR A 348 -13.59 -19.09 -24.01
CA TYR A 348 -13.18 -17.78 -23.49
C TYR A 348 -12.66 -16.88 -24.61
N ASP A 349 -12.72 -15.57 -24.42
CA ASP A 349 -12.15 -14.59 -25.36
C ASP A 349 -10.65 -14.39 -25.17
N LYS A 350 -10.06 -13.49 -25.96
CA LYS A 350 -8.63 -13.16 -25.89
C LYS A 350 -8.22 -12.47 -24.60
N GLN A 351 -9.19 -12.02 -23.79
CA GLN A 351 -9.01 -11.42 -22.49
C GLN A 351 -9.27 -12.44 -21.36
N ASN A 352 -9.37 -13.74 -21.70
CA ASN A 352 -9.68 -14.82 -20.77
C ASN A 352 -11.04 -14.68 -20.09
N LYS A 353 -11.96 -13.89 -20.66
CA LYS A 353 -13.32 -13.79 -20.16
C LYS A 353 -14.18 -14.88 -20.78
N VAL A 354 -14.96 -15.59 -19.98
CA VAL A 354 -15.93 -16.58 -20.50
C VAL A 354 -16.96 -15.87 -21.36
N ILE A 355 -17.10 -16.33 -22.59
CA ILE A 355 -17.98 -15.69 -23.58
C ILE A 355 -19.22 -16.50 -23.93
N ASP A 356 -19.28 -17.78 -23.56
CA ASP A 356 -20.48 -18.58 -23.80
C ASP A 356 -21.36 -18.69 -22.55
N SER A 357 -22.66 -18.50 -22.75
CA SER A 357 -23.64 -18.68 -21.68
C SER A 357 -23.75 -20.14 -21.25
N VAL A 358 -23.45 -21.08 -22.17
CA VAL A 358 -23.60 -22.52 -21.93
C VAL A 358 -22.62 -23.02 -20.86
N SER A 359 -21.38 -22.55 -20.83
CA SER A 359 -20.44 -22.95 -19.78
C SER A 359 -20.85 -22.35 -18.43
N ILE A 360 -21.28 -21.08 -18.42
CA ILE A 360 -21.78 -20.44 -17.19
C ILE A 360 -23.01 -21.16 -16.64
N ASP A 361 -23.98 -21.52 -17.48
CA ASP A 361 -25.18 -22.25 -17.06
C ASP A 361 -24.83 -23.60 -16.40
N LYS A 362 -23.82 -24.30 -16.93
CA LYS A 362 -23.33 -25.56 -16.35
C LYS A 362 -22.69 -25.36 -14.96
N LEU A 363 -21.90 -24.30 -14.80
CA LEU A 363 -21.28 -23.97 -13.52
C LEU A 363 -22.31 -23.52 -12.48
N GLN A 364 -23.32 -22.75 -12.89
CA GLN A 364 -24.43 -22.34 -12.03
C GLN A 364 -25.28 -23.55 -11.59
N ALA A 365 -25.59 -24.47 -12.51
CA ALA A 365 -26.31 -25.70 -12.19
C ALA A 365 -25.54 -26.58 -11.19
N GLU A 366 -24.21 -26.67 -11.32
CA GLU A 366 -23.36 -27.33 -10.33
C GLU A 366 -23.42 -26.63 -8.97
N ALA A 367 -23.25 -25.31 -8.93
CA ALA A 367 -23.34 -24.53 -7.69
C ALA A 367 -24.68 -24.76 -6.98
N GLU A 368 -25.79 -24.76 -7.72
CA GLU A 368 -27.10 -25.09 -7.17
C GLU A 368 -27.18 -26.50 -6.60
N GLN A 369 -26.59 -27.49 -7.29
CA GLN A 369 -26.57 -28.87 -6.82
C GLN A 369 -25.78 -29.00 -5.52
N LEU A 370 -24.60 -28.38 -5.45
CA LEU A 370 -23.76 -28.34 -4.24
C LEU A 370 -24.50 -27.68 -3.07
N ARG A 371 -25.17 -26.56 -3.33
CA ARG A 371 -26.02 -25.87 -2.35
C ARG A 371 -27.15 -26.77 -1.85
N LYS A 372 -27.85 -27.48 -2.74
CA LYS A 372 -28.92 -28.45 -2.39
C LYS A 372 -28.39 -29.62 -1.57
N GLN A 373 -27.10 -29.95 -1.70
CA GLN A 373 -26.40 -30.98 -0.92
C GLN A 373 -25.89 -30.47 0.44
N GLY A 374 -26.12 -29.19 0.79
CA GLY A 374 -25.66 -28.60 2.04
C GLY A 374 -24.17 -28.24 2.04
N GLN A 375 -23.53 -28.17 0.87
CA GLN A 375 -22.16 -27.68 0.72
C GLN A 375 -22.22 -26.19 0.38
N TYR A 376 -21.76 -25.34 1.29
CA TYR A 376 -21.89 -23.90 1.15
C TYR A 376 -20.58 -23.15 0.96
N ASP A 377 -19.50 -23.63 1.57
CA ASP A 377 -18.25 -22.88 1.65
C ASP A 377 -17.19 -23.52 0.76
N PHE A 378 -16.67 -22.72 -0.18
CA PHE A 378 -15.65 -23.14 -1.13
C PHE A 378 -14.50 -22.15 -1.11
N LYS A 379 -13.26 -22.67 -1.07
CA LYS A 379 -12.05 -21.85 -1.17
C LYS A 379 -11.43 -22.01 -2.55
N PHE A 380 -11.29 -20.90 -3.26
CA PHE A 380 -10.64 -20.79 -4.55
C PHE A 380 -9.30 -20.06 -4.43
N TYR A 381 -8.47 -20.18 -5.47
CA TYR A 381 -7.34 -19.29 -5.63
C TYR A 381 -7.88 -17.91 -6.03
N ASP A 382 -7.49 -16.86 -5.32
CA ASP A 382 -7.99 -15.52 -5.60
C ASP A 382 -7.27 -14.98 -6.84
N HIS A 383 -7.94 -14.99 -7.99
CA HIS A 383 -7.43 -14.39 -9.23
C HIS A 383 -7.90 -12.95 -9.42
N GLY A 384 -8.34 -12.30 -8.33
CA GLY A 384 -8.95 -10.98 -8.36
C GLY A 384 -10.44 -11.06 -8.00
N GLY A 385 -10.87 -10.07 -7.22
CA GLY A 385 -12.28 -9.89 -6.88
C GLY A 385 -13.07 -9.35 -8.07
N ASN A 386 -14.35 -9.67 -8.06
CA ASN A 386 -15.36 -8.90 -8.76
C ASN A 386 -16.46 -8.58 -7.76
N ASP A 387 -17.29 -7.59 -8.08
CA ASP A 387 -18.30 -7.05 -7.17
C ASP A 387 -19.17 -8.13 -6.50
N PHE A 388 -19.46 -9.23 -7.21
CA PHE A 388 -20.28 -10.33 -6.70
C PHE A 388 -19.54 -11.13 -5.62
N LYS A 389 -18.26 -11.49 -5.86
CA LYS A 389 -17.41 -12.18 -4.88
C LYS A 389 -17.20 -11.31 -3.64
N ASP A 390 -17.00 -10.00 -3.82
CA ASP A 390 -16.76 -9.05 -2.74
C ASP A 390 -18.01 -8.85 -1.88
N LYS A 391 -19.18 -8.61 -2.50
CA LYS A 391 -20.48 -8.57 -1.82
C LYS A 391 -20.77 -9.88 -1.09
N ASN A 392 -20.52 -11.04 -1.71
CA ASN A 392 -20.76 -12.36 -1.13
C ASN A 392 -19.99 -12.57 0.18
N ARG A 393 -18.67 -12.35 0.14
CA ARG A 393 -17.77 -12.43 1.30
C ARG A 393 -18.11 -11.42 2.38
N PHE A 394 -18.36 -10.17 1.99
CA PHE A 394 -18.68 -9.14 2.97
C PHE A 394 -20.01 -9.40 3.67
N ILE A 395 -21.06 -9.81 2.95
CA ILE A 395 -22.36 -10.20 3.53
C ILE A 395 -22.21 -11.41 4.46
N HIS A 396 -21.42 -12.40 4.07
CA HIS A 396 -21.12 -13.54 4.93
C HIS A 396 -20.49 -13.08 6.25
N PHE A 397 -19.42 -12.30 6.16
CA PHE A 397 -18.66 -11.83 7.31
C PHE A 397 -19.51 -11.02 8.29
N ILE A 398 -20.25 -10.01 7.81
CA ILE A 398 -21.09 -9.18 8.69
C ILE A 398 -22.18 -9.98 9.40
N LYS A 399 -22.76 -11.00 8.73
CA LYS A 399 -23.79 -11.86 9.31
C LYS A 399 -23.20 -12.81 10.35
N LYS A 400 -22.09 -13.47 10.00
CA LYS A 400 -21.40 -14.43 10.87
C LYS A 400 -20.98 -13.78 12.18
N HIS A 401 -20.49 -12.54 12.11
CA HIS A 401 -19.98 -11.81 13.28
C HIS A 401 -20.99 -10.81 13.86
N ASN A 402 -22.18 -10.66 13.27
CA ASN A 402 -23.17 -9.68 13.73
C ASN A 402 -22.59 -8.25 13.86
N VAL A 403 -21.81 -7.84 12.86
CA VAL A 403 -21.02 -6.59 12.88
C VAL A 403 -21.89 -5.39 12.53
N LEU A 404 -22.69 -5.49 11.46
CA LEU A 404 -23.50 -4.38 10.96
C LEU A 404 -24.80 -4.91 10.34
N ASP A 405 -25.88 -4.15 10.52
CA ASP A 405 -26.99 -4.20 9.57
C ASP A 405 -26.68 -3.21 8.45
N VAL A 406 -26.36 -3.73 7.27
CA VAL A 406 -26.04 -2.91 6.11
C VAL A 406 -27.12 -3.01 5.06
N GLU A 407 -27.30 -1.92 4.35
CA GLU A 407 -28.00 -1.89 3.09
C GLU A 407 -26.97 -1.80 1.97
N PHE A 408 -26.92 -2.82 1.13
CA PHE A 408 -26.28 -2.72 -0.17
C PHE A 408 -27.27 -2.05 -1.10
N TRP A 409 -26.84 -0.95 -1.69
CA TRP A 409 -27.59 -0.34 -2.76
C TRP A 409 -26.99 -0.85 -4.07
N ASP A 410 -27.81 -1.55 -4.84
CA ASP A 410 -27.45 -2.08 -6.16
C ASP A 410 -28.40 -1.51 -7.22
N PRO A 411 -27.97 -0.47 -7.93
CA PRO A 411 -28.83 0.14 -8.94
C PRO A 411 -28.17 0.30 -10.31
N ASP A 412 -29.03 0.52 -11.29
CA ASP A 412 -28.73 1.20 -12.55
C ASP A 412 -28.30 2.67 -12.30
N VAL A 413 -27.24 2.87 -11.51
CA VAL A 413 -26.82 4.18 -10.98
C VAL A 413 -26.22 5.02 -12.07
N ASP A 414 -26.59 6.29 -12.03
CA ASP A 414 -25.78 7.32 -12.64
C ASP A 414 -24.44 7.42 -11.92
N LEU A 415 -23.42 6.72 -12.42
CA LEU A 415 -22.03 6.82 -11.96
C LEU A 415 -21.40 8.18 -12.34
N SER A 416 -22.21 9.22 -12.52
CA SER A 416 -21.76 10.61 -12.58
C SER A 416 -21.19 11.06 -11.26
N PHE A 417 -20.43 12.16 -11.30
CA PHE A 417 -19.93 12.80 -10.09
C PHE A 417 -21.09 13.17 -9.15
N GLU A 418 -22.16 13.76 -9.69
CA GLU A 418 -23.33 14.18 -8.93
C GLU A 418 -24.05 13.00 -8.25
N GLY A 419 -24.15 11.85 -8.95
CA GLY A 419 -24.72 10.64 -8.38
C GLY A 419 -23.90 10.12 -7.20
N LEU A 420 -22.56 10.06 -7.35
CA LEU A 420 -21.67 9.62 -6.27
C LEU A 420 -21.69 10.56 -5.06
N THR A 421 -21.64 11.88 -5.27
CA THR A 421 -21.67 12.84 -4.17
C THR A 421 -23.00 12.82 -3.42
N SER A 422 -24.13 12.65 -4.13
CA SER A 422 -25.43 12.49 -3.48
C SER A 422 -25.48 11.28 -2.54
N LEU A 423 -24.82 10.18 -2.91
CA LEU A 423 -24.78 8.98 -2.06
C LEU A 423 -23.89 9.18 -0.83
N LEU A 424 -22.76 9.86 -0.99
CA LEU A 424 -21.90 10.24 0.14
C LEU A 424 -22.66 11.15 1.11
N ASP A 425 -23.39 12.14 0.60
CA ASP A 425 -24.22 13.06 1.40
C ASP A 425 -25.34 12.31 2.15
N ASP A 426 -25.90 11.27 1.52
CA ASP A 426 -26.88 10.37 2.13
C ASP A 426 -26.24 9.39 3.14
N GLY A 427 -24.93 9.45 3.36
CA GLY A 427 -24.20 8.66 4.34
C GLY A 427 -23.88 7.23 3.87
N TYR A 428 -23.87 6.98 2.56
CA TYR A 428 -23.30 5.75 2.00
C TYR A 428 -21.77 5.82 2.03
N SER A 429 -21.16 4.70 2.42
CA SER A 429 -19.78 4.39 2.07
C SER A 429 -19.73 3.98 0.59
N VAL A 430 -18.83 4.59 -0.16
CA VAL A 430 -18.74 4.41 -1.62
C VAL A 430 -17.38 3.86 -1.99
N SER A 431 -17.37 2.75 -2.73
CA SER A 431 -16.18 2.26 -3.42
C SER A 431 -16.44 2.24 -4.92
N ILE A 432 -15.40 2.55 -5.69
CA ILE A 432 -15.45 2.63 -7.15
C ILE A 432 -14.29 1.87 -7.76
N SER A 433 -14.55 1.20 -8.89
CA SER A 433 -13.51 0.65 -9.75
C SER A 433 -13.11 1.70 -10.79
N VAL A 434 -11.83 2.03 -10.80
CA VAL A 434 -11.19 2.98 -11.71
C VAL A 434 -10.26 2.22 -12.65
N SER A 435 -10.28 2.59 -13.93
CA SER A 435 -9.43 1.98 -14.96
C SER A 435 -8.46 2.99 -15.53
N ASN A 436 -7.19 2.62 -15.62
CA ASN A 436 -6.11 3.48 -16.12
C ASN A 436 -6.05 4.83 -15.38
N GLY A 437 -6.10 4.76 -14.05
CA GLY A 437 -6.27 5.93 -13.19
C GLY A 437 -5.05 6.84 -13.09
N LEU A 438 -5.36 8.11 -12.86
CA LEU A 438 -4.49 9.27 -12.66
C LEU A 438 -4.88 9.83 -11.30
N PHE A 439 -4.06 9.56 -10.30
CA PHE A 439 -4.29 10.11 -8.97
C PHE A 439 -3.47 11.37 -8.79
N GLU A 440 -4.11 12.36 -8.19
CA GLU A 440 -3.58 13.70 -7.99
C GLU A 440 -3.33 13.98 -6.51
N ASP A 441 -2.49 14.97 -6.25
CA ASP A 441 -2.40 15.61 -4.94
C ASP A 441 -3.47 16.71 -4.80
N GLU A 442 -3.49 17.37 -3.65
CA GLU A 442 -4.44 18.45 -3.35
C GLU A 442 -4.34 19.63 -4.32
N ASN A 443 -3.15 19.85 -4.89
CA ASN A 443 -2.87 20.93 -5.85
C ASN A 443 -3.19 20.52 -7.30
N GLY A 444 -3.67 19.29 -7.53
CA GLY A 444 -3.98 18.76 -8.85
C GLY A 444 -2.74 18.27 -9.62
N ASN A 445 -1.59 18.13 -8.96
CA ASN A 445 -0.41 17.53 -9.60
C ASN A 445 -0.58 16.03 -9.65
N LYS A 446 -0.16 15.44 -10.77
CA LYS A 446 -0.09 14.00 -10.96
C LYS A 446 0.86 13.34 -9.95
N VAL A 447 0.35 12.39 -9.18
CA VAL A 447 1.12 11.57 -8.23
C VAL A 447 1.29 10.15 -8.73
N ILE A 448 0.22 9.54 -9.25
CA ILE A 448 0.24 8.15 -9.73
C ILE A 448 -0.41 8.06 -11.11
N ASP A 449 0.22 7.29 -11.99
CA ASP A 449 -0.33 6.82 -13.27
C ASP A 449 -0.14 5.31 -13.31
N TYR A 450 -1.24 4.59 -13.27
CA TYR A 450 -1.20 3.14 -13.38
C TYR A 450 -2.08 2.70 -14.55
N LYS A 451 -1.79 1.50 -15.05
CA LYS A 451 -2.53 0.85 -16.14
C LYS A 451 -3.25 -0.36 -15.59
N GLY A 452 -4.52 -0.54 -15.96
CA GLY A 452 -5.39 -1.61 -15.45
C GLY A 452 -6.51 -1.07 -14.54
N GLY A 453 -7.33 -2.00 -14.05
CA GLY A 453 -8.40 -1.72 -13.09
C GLY A 453 -7.88 -1.72 -11.65
N HIS A 454 -8.39 -0.82 -10.82
CA HIS A 454 -8.08 -0.72 -9.40
C HIS A 454 -9.33 -0.27 -8.63
N GLU A 455 -9.51 -0.77 -7.42
CA GLU A 455 -10.62 -0.37 -6.56
C GLU A 455 -10.15 0.67 -5.54
N VAL A 456 -10.92 1.74 -5.36
CA VAL A 456 -10.63 2.82 -4.41
C VAL A 456 -11.85 3.17 -3.57
N PHE A 457 -11.60 3.55 -2.33
CA PHE A 457 -12.66 3.97 -1.40
C PHE A 457 -12.82 5.48 -1.47
N VAL A 458 -14.02 5.98 -1.76
CA VAL A 458 -14.30 7.42 -1.79
C VAL A 458 -14.63 7.88 -0.38
N THR A 459 -13.82 8.79 0.14
CA THR A 459 -13.97 9.30 1.51
C THR A 459 -14.72 10.63 1.55
N ASP A 460 -14.57 11.46 0.53
CA ASP A 460 -15.16 12.81 0.46
C ASP A 460 -15.04 13.36 -0.98
N TYR A 461 -15.40 14.62 -1.20
CA TYR A 461 -15.21 15.34 -2.46
C TYR A 461 -14.86 16.82 -2.22
N THR A 462 -14.28 17.46 -3.23
CA THR A 462 -13.85 18.87 -3.18
C THR A 462 -14.82 19.78 -3.93
N ASP A 463 -14.85 21.06 -3.56
CA ASP A 463 -15.65 22.10 -4.23
C ASP A 463 -15.34 22.24 -5.73
N ASP A 464 -14.11 21.90 -6.15
CA ASP A 464 -13.68 21.95 -7.56
C ASP A 464 -14.09 20.71 -8.38
N GLY A 465 -14.80 19.76 -7.76
CA GLY A 465 -15.38 18.60 -8.44
C GLY A 465 -14.47 17.38 -8.53
N ARG A 466 -13.50 17.24 -7.62
CA ARG A 466 -12.66 16.05 -7.49
C ARG A 466 -13.18 15.16 -6.35
N LEU A 467 -13.02 13.86 -6.50
CA LEU A 467 -13.25 12.91 -5.41
C LEU A 467 -11.99 12.82 -4.55
N ILE A 468 -12.17 12.80 -3.24
CA ILE A 468 -11.12 12.45 -2.27
C ILE A 468 -11.23 10.95 -2.05
N ILE A 469 -10.15 10.23 -2.34
CA ILE A 469 -10.12 8.77 -2.30
C ILE A 469 -9.03 8.26 -1.37
N SER A 470 -9.28 7.10 -0.79
CA SER A 470 -8.31 6.29 -0.07
C SER A 470 -7.87 5.11 -0.94
N SER A 471 -6.56 5.00 -1.16
CA SER A 471 -5.94 3.90 -1.91
C SER A 471 -4.57 3.62 -1.32
N TRP A 472 -4.21 2.34 -1.19
CA TRP A 472 -2.93 1.91 -0.60
C TRP A 472 -2.60 2.62 0.72
N GLY A 473 -3.63 2.86 1.55
CA GLY A 473 -3.54 3.55 2.83
C GLY A 473 -3.17 5.03 2.77
N ARG A 474 -3.35 5.66 1.60
CA ARG A 474 -3.00 7.05 1.34
C ARG A 474 -4.18 7.82 0.76
N LYS A 475 -4.21 9.12 1.05
CA LYS A 475 -5.15 10.07 0.47
C LYS A 475 -4.69 10.44 -0.94
N PHE A 476 -5.63 10.41 -1.88
CA PHE A 476 -5.45 10.95 -3.22
C PHE A 476 -6.68 11.73 -3.66
N TYR A 477 -6.53 12.45 -4.77
CA TYR A 477 -7.60 13.14 -5.44
C TYR A 477 -7.80 12.54 -6.83
N LEU A 478 -9.05 12.38 -7.23
CA LEU A 478 -9.45 11.83 -8.51
C LEU A 478 -10.35 12.84 -9.21
N ASP A 479 -9.95 13.32 -10.38
CA ASP A 479 -10.80 14.20 -11.20
C ASP A 479 -11.61 13.34 -12.19
N PRO A 480 -12.94 13.18 -11.99
CA PRO A 480 -13.76 12.37 -12.88
C PRO A 480 -13.72 12.87 -14.33
N LYS A 481 -13.55 14.19 -14.55
CA LYS A 481 -13.53 14.79 -15.89
C LYS A 481 -12.27 14.42 -16.67
N LYS A 482 -11.15 14.24 -15.98
CA LYS A 482 -9.89 13.74 -16.57
C LYS A 482 -9.92 12.22 -16.80
N HIS A 483 -10.92 11.54 -16.26
CA HIS A 483 -11.08 10.08 -16.35
C HIS A 483 -12.18 9.58 -17.26
N ALA A 484 -13.09 10.45 -17.68
CA ALA A 484 -14.17 10.14 -18.61
C ALA A 484 -13.72 9.92 -20.07
N GLY A 485 -12.56 9.29 -20.34
CA GLY A 485 -12.00 9.11 -21.67
C GLY A 485 -12.94 8.42 -22.68
N ASP A 486 -13.93 7.67 -22.20
CA ASP A 486 -14.99 7.01 -22.97
C ASP A 486 -16.43 7.44 -22.55
N GLY A 487 -16.55 8.44 -21.66
CA GLY A 487 -17.81 8.87 -21.08
C GLY A 487 -18.29 8.08 -19.85
N ARG A 488 -17.55 7.07 -19.38
CA ARG A 488 -17.78 6.40 -18.09
C ARG A 488 -16.57 6.61 -17.19
N CYS A 489 -16.75 7.36 -16.11
CA CYS A 489 -15.65 7.63 -15.18
C CYS A 489 -15.25 6.40 -14.35
N PHE A 490 -16.18 5.45 -14.18
CA PHE A 490 -16.06 4.30 -13.27
C PHE A 490 -16.64 3.06 -13.94
N GLU A 491 -15.98 1.92 -13.74
CA GLU A 491 -16.43 0.64 -14.33
C GLU A 491 -17.55 0.02 -13.51
N ASN A 492 -17.38 0.07 -12.19
CA ASN A 492 -18.24 -0.54 -11.18
C ASN A 492 -18.23 0.33 -9.91
N ALA A 493 -19.22 0.13 -9.04
CA ALA A 493 -19.26 0.76 -7.73
C ALA A 493 -20.00 -0.10 -6.71
N MET A 494 -19.52 -0.08 -5.47
CA MET A 494 -20.20 -0.67 -4.33
C MET A 494 -20.63 0.43 -3.36
N PHE A 495 -21.93 0.45 -3.07
CA PHE A 495 -22.55 1.41 -2.18
C PHE A 495 -23.09 0.68 -0.96
N VAL A 496 -22.59 1.05 0.21
CA VAL A 496 -23.00 0.41 1.46
C VAL A 496 -23.35 1.47 2.48
N LYS A 497 -24.54 1.37 3.06
CA LYS A 497 -24.93 2.20 4.19
C LYS A 497 -25.19 1.33 5.39
N ALA A 498 -24.50 1.61 6.50
CA ALA A 498 -24.90 1.05 7.79
C ALA A 498 -26.28 1.61 8.13
N LYS A 499 -27.27 0.74 8.35
CA LYS A 499 -28.57 1.17 8.86
C LYS A 499 -28.32 1.72 10.25
N THR A 500 -28.44 3.04 10.41
CA THR A 500 -28.25 3.69 11.71
C THR A 500 -29.08 2.95 12.75
N SER A 501 -28.38 2.37 13.72
CA SER A 501 -28.95 1.54 14.76
C SER A 501 -29.92 2.36 15.61
N HIS A 502 -31.21 2.30 15.31
CA HIS A 502 -32.13 1.98 16.39
C HIS A 502 -32.04 0.47 16.57
N MET A 503 -31.06 0.03 17.38
CA MET A 503 -31.01 -1.36 17.87
C MET A 503 -32.26 -1.61 18.73
N VAL A 504 -33.38 -1.88 18.09
CA VAL A 504 -34.45 -2.66 18.69
C VAL A 504 -34.01 -4.11 18.52
N HIS A 505 -33.71 -4.78 19.64
CA HIS A 505 -33.59 -6.23 19.66
C HIS A 505 -34.79 -6.85 18.90
N GLY A 506 -34.53 -7.48 17.75
CA GLY A 506 -35.55 -8.24 16.99
C GLY A 506 -35.95 -7.73 15.61
N ALA A 507 -35.23 -6.79 14.98
CA ALA A 507 -35.58 -6.35 13.63
C ALA A 507 -35.07 -7.30 12.53
N LYS A 508 -35.99 -7.78 11.69
CA LYS A 508 -35.74 -8.58 10.49
C LYS A 508 -35.58 -7.64 9.28
N GLY A 509 -34.39 -7.51 8.73
CA GLY A 509 -34.19 -6.81 7.45
C GLY A 509 -34.65 -7.64 6.25
N ARG A 510 -35.03 -6.98 5.15
CA ARG A 510 -35.23 -7.61 3.84
C ARG A 510 -34.17 -7.07 2.89
N MET A 511 -33.42 -7.98 2.28
CA MET A 511 -32.56 -7.69 1.14
C MET A 511 -33.37 -8.03 -0.12
N ARG A 512 -33.42 -7.14 -1.11
CA ARG A 512 -33.89 -7.52 -2.44
C ARG A 512 -32.75 -8.26 -3.12
N THR A 513 -32.71 -9.57 -2.95
CA THR A 513 -31.83 -10.45 -3.71
C THR A 513 -32.60 -11.09 -4.86
N ASP A 514 -31.89 -11.76 -5.77
CA ASP A 514 -32.42 -12.54 -6.89
C ASP A 514 -33.82 -13.13 -6.65
N PRO A 515 -34.73 -13.09 -7.65
CA PRO A 515 -36.07 -13.65 -7.54
C PRO A 515 -36.00 -15.16 -7.24
N GLY A 516 -36.09 -15.52 -5.96
CA GLY A 516 -36.02 -16.91 -5.50
C GLY A 516 -35.33 -17.13 -4.15
N ILE A 517 -34.62 -16.14 -3.60
CA ILE A 517 -34.01 -16.27 -2.26
C ILE A 517 -34.77 -15.39 -1.26
N ASP A 518 -35.73 -15.99 -0.54
CA ASP A 518 -36.35 -15.34 0.62
C ASP A 518 -35.45 -15.54 1.84
N ILE A 519 -34.50 -14.62 2.04
CA ILE A 519 -33.70 -14.57 3.26
C ILE A 519 -34.48 -13.74 4.27
N SER A 520 -35.41 -14.37 4.99
CA SER A 520 -35.95 -13.76 6.20
C SER A 520 -34.83 -13.71 7.25
N ILE A 521 -34.41 -12.49 7.60
CA ILE A 521 -33.53 -12.24 8.75
C ILE A 521 -34.24 -12.65 10.05
#